data_AF-A0A9R1QE36-F1
#
_entry.id   AF-A0A9R1QE36-F1
#
_cell.length_a   1.000
_cell.length_b   1.000
_cell.length_c   1.000
_cell.angle_alpha   90.00
_cell.angle_beta   90.00
_cell.angle_gamma   90.00
#
_symmetry.space_group_name_H-M   'P 1'
#
loop_
_entity.id
_entity.type
_entity.pdbx_description
1 polymer ?
#
loop_
_entity_poly.entity_id
_entity_poly.type
_entity_poly.pdbx_seq_one_letter_code
_entity_poly.pdbx_strand_id
1 'polypeptide(L)'
;METRYSWTVKLDYSCTRWLVHGANFSFPNHGKNFDYGMMNRKPKESNLFFKAWKTTGWYRKMGERIWTPWFIKFVHSRGYFNIYTNFLKERALSISHRDAGVNYGRSVGPDSTLLDGNNLDFNVWQLQPLKKLKWYDFCFAEILPGRFVRKFSELGSVLKSVQFGNNVVLISLYSVEQRIVRNLICHLEKTGMRNYIFLGDNSEFLDDLAHRGHAVIDVIELLQGIKMSGYMNSDGFVKEILAKAYVIQHCLNLGYNLWVLNGNMISLGSKLVEPSNQSVDIFTADPVDLIFIRSSQGSKKTWNEHIISRVADGGFASVKHVSFVHILTRVLENNGGGVRLGKLNEEIMTMELGPNMSNRSLSEGQSKMLFWSDSVASDSVQRQLGNVNLWLIDSDSSCSAVVCNQKQK
;
A
#
# COMPACT_ATOMS: atom_id res chain seq x y z
N MET A 1 -42.08 -32.57 -31.74
CA MET A 1 -42.94 -31.38 -31.65
C MET A 1 -43.60 -31.40 -30.29
N GLU A 2 -43.20 -30.52 -29.38
CA GLU A 2 -44.09 -30.03 -28.33
C GLU A 2 -43.55 -28.69 -27.82
N THR A 3 -44.34 -27.67 -28.08
CA THR A 3 -44.12 -26.26 -27.78
C THR A 3 -44.52 -26.02 -26.32
N ARG A 4 -43.66 -25.37 -25.53
CA ARG A 4 -44.13 -24.55 -24.39
C ARG A 4 -43.44 -23.19 -24.45
N TYR A 5 -44.23 -22.19 -24.78
CA TYR A 5 -43.89 -20.79 -24.61
C TYR A 5 -43.78 -20.47 -23.12
N SER A 6 -42.74 -19.74 -22.74
CA SER A 6 -42.72 -18.94 -21.52
C SER A 6 -42.14 -17.59 -21.88
N TRP A 7 -43.01 -16.58 -21.85
CA TRP A 7 -42.65 -15.18 -22.04
C TRP A 7 -41.85 -14.71 -20.81
N THR A 8 -40.67 -14.15 -21.05
CA THR A 8 -40.01 -13.28 -20.07
C THR A 8 -39.80 -11.93 -20.75
N VAL A 9 -40.60 -10.95 -20.36
CA VAL A 9 -40.40 -9.53 -20.68
C VAL A 9 -39.73 -8.89 -19.47
N LYS A 10 -38.84 -7.91 -19.72
CA LYS A 10 -38.17 -6.99 -18.77
C LYS A 10 -36.98 -7.59 -17.99
N LEU A 11 -35.83 -6.93 -17.81
CA LEU A 11 -35.42 -5.52 -17.92
C LEU A 11 -33.92 -5.45 -18.32
N ASP A 12 -33.57 -4.37 -19.02
CA ASP A 12 -32.21 -3.97 -19.36
C ASP A 12 -31.26 -3.87 -18.14
N TYR A 13 -30.02 -4.31 -18.38
CA TYR A 13 -28.77 -4.07 -17.65
C TYR A 13 -28.83 -3.26 -16.34
N SER A 14 -28.52 -3.89 -15.20
CA SER A 14 -27.87 -3.17 -14.09
C SER A 14 -27.10 -4.11 -13.15
N CYS A 15 -26.00 -3.55 -12.65
CA CYS A 15 -25.00 -4.07 -11.73
C CYS A 15 -25.53 -5.08 -10.69
N THR A 16 -25.01 -6.31 -10.72
CA THR A 16 -24.43 -7.02 -9.57
C THR A 16 -24.25 -8.51 -9.91
N ARG A 17 -23.00 -8.98 -10.01
CA ARG A 17 -22.67 -10.42 -10.00
C ARG A 17 -21.97 -10.72 -8.69
N TRP A 18 -22.67 -11.41 -7.79
CA TRP A 18 -22.18 -11.79 -6.47
C TRP A 18 -21.74 -13.25 -6.45
N LEU A 19 -20.71 -13.54 -5.65
CA LEU A 19 -20.15 -14.88 -5.47
C LEU A 19 -20.86 -15.63 -4.37
N VAL A 20 -21.43 -16.79 -4.70
CA VAL A 20 -21.69 -17.90 -3.77
C VAL A 20 -21.31 -19.19 -4.50
N HIS A 21 -21.08 -20.30 -3.79
CA HIS A 21 -20.82 -21.63 -4.37
C HIS A 21 -21.88 -21.99 -5.45
N GLY A 22 -21.59 -21.69 -6.72
CA GLY A 22 -22.54 -21.76 -7.84
C GLY A 22 -22.61 -20.53 -8.78
N ALA A 23 -21.73 -19.53 -8.64
CA ALA A 23 -21.76 -18.34 -9.50
C ALA A 23 -21.27 -18.59 -10.94
N ASN A 24 -22.12 -18.26 -11.92
CA ASN A 24 -21.72 -18.10 -13.33
C ASN A 24 -21.24 -16.66 -13.58
N PHE A 25 -19.96 -16.52 -13.90
CA PHE A 25 -19.35 -15.24 -14.24
C PHE A 25 -19.75 -14.81 -15.65
N SER A 26 -20.01 -13.52 -15.82
CA SER A 26 -19.68 -12.84 -17.07
C SER A 26 -19.27 -11.42 -16.71
N PHE A 27 -17.97 -11.27 -16.50
CA PHE A 27 -17.40 -9.96 -16.58
C PHE A 27 -17.34 -9.63 -18.08
N PRO A 28 -17.94 -8.53 -18.54
CA PRO A 28 -17.68 -8.06 -19.89
C PRO A 28 -16.16 -7.89 -20.01
N ASN A 29 -15.53 -8.64 -20.92
CA ASN A 29 -14.08 -8.69 -21.17
C ASN A 29 -13.14 -9.20 -20.03
N HIS A 30 -13.49 -9.14 -18.74
CA HIS A 30 -12.59 -9.60 -17.66
C HIS A 30 -12.71 -11.09 -17.28
N GLY A 31 -13.81 -11.78 -17.64
CA GLY A 31 -13.99 -13.22 -17.37
C GLY A 31 -13.07 -14.03 -18.25
N LYS A 32 -12.92 -13.60 -19.50
CA LYS A 32 -11.86 -14.05 -20.40
C LYS A 32 -10.49 -13.85 -19.77
N ASN A 33 -10.20 -12.71 -19.12
CA ASN A 33 -8.90 -12.48 -18.47
C ASN A 33 -8.65 -13.37 -17.25
N PHE A 34 -9.68 -13.70 -16.48
CA PHE A 34 -9.57 -14.66 -15.37
C PHE A 34 -9.36 -16.09 -15.88
N ASP A 35 -10.16 -16.53 -16.86
CA ASP A 35 -10.02 -17.86 -17.47
C ASP A 35 -8.67 -18.00 -18.20
N TYR A 36 -8.21 -16.96 -18.91
CA TYR A 36 -6.89 -16.93 -19.54
C TYR A 36 -5.76 -16.94 -18.50
N GLY A 37 -5.92 -16.24 -17.38
CA GLY A 37 -4.98 -16.27 -16.25
C GLY A 37 -4.95 -17.62 -15.55
N MET A 38 -6.10 -18.24 -15.31
CA MET A 38 -6.22 -19.54 -14.66
C MET A 38 -5.72 -20.69 -15.56
N MET A 39 -5.94 -20.62 -16.87
CA MET A 39 -5.53 -21.66 -17.83
C MET A 39 -4.06 -21.57 -18.23
N ASN A 40 -3.48 -20.37 -18.39
CA ASN A 40 -2.10 -20.21 -18.85
C ASN A 40 -1.09 -19.90 -17.74
N ARG A 41 -1.55 -19.54 -16.53
CA ARG A 41 -0.69 -19.08 -15.42
C ARG A 41 -1.12 -19.67 -14.07
N LYS A 42 -1.31 -20.98 -13.98
CA LYS A 42 -1.04 -21.68 -12.71
C LYS A 42 0.48 -21.87 -12.64
N PRO A 43 1.27 -20.94 -12.05
CA PRO A 43 2.67 -21.22 -11.78
C PRO A 43 2.73 -22.49 -10.92
N LYS A 44 3.50 -23.48 -11.38
CA LYS A 44 3.63 -24.82 -10.80
C LYS A 44 4.17 -24.83 -9.35
N GLU A 45 4.43 -23.66 -8.77
CA GLU A 45 5.15 -23.51 -7.50
C GLU A 45 4.63 -22.35 -6.62
N SER A 46 3.52 -21.68 -6.96
CA SER A 46 3.02 -20.60 -6.10
C SER A 46 2.14 -21.16 -5.00
N ASN A 47 2.74 -21.41 -3.84
CA ASN A 47 1.97 -21.70 -2.63
C ASN A 47 1.16 -20.45 -2.22
N LEU A 48 -0.06 -20.30 -2.75
CA LEU A 48 -1.01 -19.28 -2.28
C LEU A 48 -1.39 -19.59 -0.84
N PHE A 49 -0.95 -18.74 0.09
CA PHE A 49 -1.28 -18.85 1.50
C PHE A 49 -2.17 -17.69 1.94
N PHE A 50 -3.35 -18.01 2.48
CA PHE A 50 -4.16 -17.06 3.25
C PHE A 50 -3.78 -17.21 4.72
N LYS A 51 -3.24 -16.14 5.31
CA LYS A 51 -2.95 -16.10 6.75
C LYS A 51 -4.16 -15.47 7.45
N ALA A 52 -4.57 -16.03 8.59
CA ALA A 52 -5.64 -15.55 9.49
C ALA A 52 -7.12 -15.95 9.22
N TRP A 53 -7.41 -16.95 8.38
CA TRP A 53 -8.78 -17.50 8.25
C TRP A 53 -9.06 -18.69 9.19
N LYS A 54 -10.29 -18.80 9.71
CA LYS A 54 -10.77 -19.97 10.48
C LYS A 54 -10.72 -21.28 9.68
N THR A 55 -10.69 -21.22 8.36
CA THR A 55 -10.64 -22.37 7.43
C THR A 55 -9.24 -22.67 6.89
N THR A 56 -8.19 -22.04 7.44
CA THR A 56 -6.79 -22.21 7.03
C THR A 56 -6.34 -23.67 6.97
N GLY A 57 -6.86 -24.55 7.84
CA GLY A 57 -6.54 -25.98 7.80
C GLY A 57 -7.03 -26.70 6.55
N TRP A 58 -8.27 -26.42 6.10
CA TRP A 58 -8.84 -27.04 4.90
C TRP A 58 -8.20 -26.50 3.62
N TYR A 59 -8.01 -25.17 3.54
CA TYR A 59 -7.31 -24.54 2.41
C TYR A 59 -5.86 -25.03 2.30
N ARG A 60 -5.14 -25.16 3.43
CA ARG A 60 -3.77 -25.71 3.44
C ARG A 60 -3.72 -27.18 3.00
N LYS A 61 -4.75 -27.97 3.31
CA LYS A 61 -4.86 -29.38 2.89
C LYS A 61 -5.18 -29.53 1.41
N MET A 62 -6.02 -28.66 0.85
CA MET A 62 -6.45 -28.73 -0.56
C MET A 62 -5.49 -28.01 -1.52
N GLY A 63 -4.74 -27.00 -1.03
CA GLY A 63 -3.72 -26.29 -1.78
C GLY A 63 -4.24 -25.74 -3.11
N GLU A 64 -3.49 -25.97 -4.19
CA GLU A 64 -3.79 -25.49 -5.54
C GLU A 64 -4.93 -26.23 -6.25
N ARG A 65 -5.51 -27.28 -5.63
CA ARG A 65 -6.58 -28.11 -6.23
C ARG A 65 -7.92 -27.39 -6.31
N ILE A 66 -8.08 -26.27 -5.62
CA ILE A 66 -9.31 -25.49 -5.56
C ILE A 66 -9.09 -24.10 -6.16
N TRP A 67 -10.09 -23.59 -6.88
CA TRP A 67 -10.02 -22.32 -7.63
C TRP A 67 -10.13 -21.09 -6.72
N THR A 68 -10.73 -21.22 -5.53
CA THR A 68 -11.04 -20.08 -4.65
C THR A 68 -9.79 -19.27 -4.26
N PRO A 69 -8.67 -19.87 -3.83
CA PRO A 69 -7.41 -19.14 -3.63
C PRO A 69 -7.00 -18.26 -4.80
N TRP A 70 -7.03 -18.82 -6.01
CA TRP A 70 -6.63 -18.14 -7.23
C TRP A 70 -7.56 -16.98 -7.57
N PHE A 71 -8.86 -17.16 -7.37
CA PHE A 71 -9.83 -16.10 -7.55
C PHE A 71 -9.61 -14.94 -6.58
N ILE A 72 -9.38 -15.23 -5.30
CA ILE A 72 -9.12 -14.19 -4.30
C ILE A 72 -7.85 -13.41 -4.66
N LYS A 73 -6.78 -14.12 -5.03
CA LYS A 73 -5.54 -13.49 -5.48
C LYS A 73 -5.74 -12.63 -6.72
N PHE A 74 -6.46 -13.13 -7.72
CA PHE A 74 -6.77 -12.37 -8.94
C PHE A 74 -7.52 -11.09 -8.60
N VAL A 75 -8.55 -11.19 -7.77
CA VAL A 75 -9.33 -10.04 -7.32
C VAL A 75 -8.45 -9.03 -6.58
N HIS A 76 -7.64 -9.50 -5.63
CA HIS A 76 -6.73 -8.65 -4.88
C HIS A 76 -5.69 -7.97 -5.80
N SER A 77 -5.08 -8.73 -6.72
CA SER A 77 -4.06 -8.23 -7.64
C SER A 77 -4.63 -7.28 -8.69
N ARG A 78 -5.93 -7.29 -8.93
CA ARG A 78 -6.62 -6.33 -9.81
C ARG A 78 -7.20 -5.13 -9.06
N GLY A 79 -7.11 -5.10 -7.72
CA GLY A 79 -7.74 -4.04 -6.93
C GLY A 79 -9.26 -4.07 -7.05
N TYR A 80 -9.87 -5.25 -7.15
CA TYR A 80 -11.32 -5.36 -7.08
C TYR A 80 -11.76 -5.34 -5.62
N PHE A 81 -12.85 -4.63 -5.36
CA PHE A 81 -13.38 -4.35 -4.04
C PHE A 81 -14.85 -4.75 -3.96
N ASN A 82 -15.41 -4.79 -2.74
CA ASN A 82 -16.83 -5.07 -2.49
C ASN A 82 -17.28 -6.39 -3.12
N ILE A 83 -16.44 -7.41 -2.99
CA ILE A 83 -16.64 -8.74 -3.58
C ILE A 83 -17.65 -9.55 -2.78
N TYR A 84 -17.70 -9.27 -1.47
CA TYR A 84 -18.72 -9.77 -0.56
C TYR A 84 -19.70 -8.67 -0.21
N THR A 85 -20.94 -9.08 0.02
CA THR A 85 -21.97 -8.21 0.56
C THR A 85 -21.67 -7.93 2.03
N ASN A 86 -21.58 -6.66 2.40
CA ASN A 86 -21.36 -6.24 3.80
C ASN A 86 -22.70 -5.90 4.48
N PHE A 87 -23.60 -6.88 4.61
CA PHE A 87 -24.83 -6.70 5.38
C PHE A 87 -24.56 -6.95 6.86
N LEU A 88 -25.21 -6.16 7.74
CA LEU A 88 -25.09 -6.38 9.18
C LEU A 88 -25.48 -7.81 9.57
N LYS A 89 -24.80 -8.34 10.60
CA LYS A 89 -25.04 -9.68 11.17
C LYS A 89 -24.81 -10.84 10.18
N GLU A 90 -23.82 -10.71 9.28
CA GLU A 90 -23.44 -11.76 8.33
C GLU A 90 -24.65 -12.23 7.49
N ARG A 91 -25.51 -11.28 7.12
CA ARG A 91 -26.63 -11.55 6.22
C ARG A 91 -26.16 -11.61 4.78
N ALA A 92 -26.89 -12.31 3.93
CA ALA A 92 -26.59 -12.44 2.51
C ALA A 92 -27.87 -12.41 1.66
N LEU A 93 -27.76 -11.95 0.42
CA LEU A 93 -28.86 -11.98 -0.56
C LEU A 93 -29.17 -13.39 -1.06
N SER A 94 -28.23 -14.31 -0.87
CA SER A 94 -28.36 -15.72 -1.21
C SER A 94 -27.65 -16.53 -0.14
N ILE A 95 -28.25 -17.63 0.29
CA ILE A 95 -27.67 -18.57 1.26
C ILE A 95 -27.53 -19.93 0.59
N SER A 96 -26.45 -20.64 0.88
CA SER A 96 -26.25 -21.99 0.41
C SER A 96 -26.54 -22.98 1.52
N HIS A 97 -27.26 -24.04 1.15
CA HIS A 97 -27.42 -25.23 1.97
C HIS A 97 -26.58 -26.32 1.33
N ARG A 98 -25.91 -27.11 2.17
CA ARG A 98 -25.17 -28.28 1.68
C ARG A 98 -25.90 -29.51 2.11
N ASP A 99 -26.45 -30.25 1.16
CA ASP A 99 -27.05 -31.55 1.44
C ASP A 99 -25.99 -32.65 1.59
N ALA A 100 -26.35 -33.71 2.31
CA ALA A 100 -25.55 -34.92 2.39
C ALA A 100 -25.42 -35.57 0.99
N GLY A 101 -24.24 -36.03 0.65
CA GLY A 101 -23.96 -36.67 -0.65
C GLY A 101 -22.63 -37.42 -0.64
N VAL A 102 -22.19 -37.88 -1.82
CA VAL A 102 -21.01 -38.78 -1.97
C VAL A 102 -19.73 -38.21 -1.34
N ASN A 103 -19.56 -36.88 -1.34
CA ASN A 103 -18.39 -36.21 -0.78
C ASN A 103 -18.58 -35.71 0.67
N TYR A 104 -19.81 -35.74 1.20
CA TYR A 104 -20.15 -35.17 2.52
C TYR A 104 -21.22 -36.01 3.22
N GLY A 105 -20.86 -36.69 4.31
CA GLY A 105 -21.77 -37.60 5.03
C GLY A 105 -22.87 -36.93 5.86
N ARG A 106 -23.04 -35.60 5.81
CA ARG A 106 -24.11 -34.89 6.52
C ARG A 106 -24.51 -33.60 5.81
N SER A 107 -25.80 -33.30 5.87
CA SER A 107 -26.32 -31.99 5.50
C SER A 107 -25.84 -30.95 6.53
N VAL A 108 -25.50 -29.76 6.05
CA VAL A 108 -25.17 -28.60 6.85
C VAL A 108 -26.13 -27.49 6.45
N GLY A 109 -26.73 -26.86 7.45
CA GLY A 109 -27.68 -25.77 7.29
C GLY A 109 -27.08 -24.54 6.61
N PRO A 110 -27.82 -23.44 6.57
CA PRO A 110 -27.43 -22.27 5.81
C PRO A 110 -26.09 -21.71 6.31
N ASP A 111 -25.22 -21.39 5.36
CA ASP A 111 -23.90 -20.82 5.60
C ASP A 111 -23.93 -19.36 6.06
N SER A 112 -25.07 -18.69 5.96
CA SER A 112 -25.31 -17.30 6.37
C SER A 112 -26.80 -17.07 6.66
N THR A 113 -27.15 -15.91 7.21
CA THR A 113 -28.57 -15.56 7.42
C THR A 113 -29.13 -14.91 6.14
N LEU A 114 -30.25 -15.39 5.60
CA LEU A 114 -30.85 -14.76 4.43
C LEU A 114 -31.35 -13.36 4.78
N LEU A 115 -31.08 -12.40 3.89
CA LEU A 115 -31.63 -11.06 3.99
C LEU A 115 -33.15 -11.12 3.73
N ASP A 116 -33.94 -10.96 4.79
CA ASP A 116 -35.40 -10.86 4.70
C ASP A 116 -35.83 -9.40 4.44
N GLY A 117 -36.79 -9.21 3.55
CA GLY A 117 -37.36 -7.91 3.20
C GLY A 117 -38.04 -7.20 4.38
N ASN A 118 -38.46 -7.95 5.40
CA ASN A 118 -39.11 -7.39 6.59
C ASN A 118 -38.12 -6.76 7.59
N ASN A 119 -36.81 -6.94 7.43
CA ASN A 119 -35.82 -6.54 8.43
C ASN A 119 -34.60 -5.88 7.81
N LEU A 120 -34.84 -4.93 6.91
CA LEU A 120 -33.81 -4.19 6.21
C LEU A 120 -33.34 -2.98 7.02
N ASP A 121 -32.04 -2.91 7.23
CA ASP A 121 -31.30 -1.79 7.82
C ASP A 121 -30.93 -0.71 6.78
N PHE A 122 -31.43 -0.85 5.55
CA PHE A 122 -31.21 0.08 4.44
C PHE A 122 -32.44 0.13 3.52
N ASN A 123 -32.55 1.20 2.74
CA ASN A 123 -33.65 1.37 1.78
C ASN A 123 -33.26 0.76 0.42
N VAL A 124 -33.95 -0.31 0.00
CA VAL A 124 -33.70 -1.01 -1.29
C VAL A 124 -33.92 -0.12 -2.50
N TRP A 125 -34.77 0.91 -2.37
CA TRP A 125 -35.07 1.86 -3.44
C TRP A 125 -34.08 3.02 -3.52
N GLN A 126 -33.15 3.12 -2.57
CA GLN A 126 -32.10 4.14 -2.57
C GLN A 126 -30.76 3.52 -2.98
N LEU A 127 -30.47 3.58 -4.28
CA LEU A 127 -29.13 3.32 -4.79
C LEU A 127 -28.22 4.48 -4.39
N GLN A 128 -27.26 4.23 -3.50
CA GLN A 128 -26.22 5.19 -3.21
C GLN A 128 -25.34 5.38 -4.46
N PRO A 129 -24.99 6.62 -4.85
CA PRO A 129 -24.01 6.86 -5.89
C PRO A 129 -22.71 6.11 -5.56
N LEU A 130 -22.00 5.59 -6.58
CA LEU A 130 -20.71 4.91 -6.40
C LEU A 130 -19.71 5.73 -5.56
N LYS A 131 -19.76 7.06 -5.67
CA LYS A 131 -18.93 8.00 -4.89
C LYS A 131 -19.22 8.01 -3.38
N LYS A 132 -20.40 7.53 -2.96
CA LYS A 132 -20.83 7.42 -1.55
C LYS A 132 -20.72 6.00 -1.02
N LEU A 133 -20.51 5.01 -1.89
CA LEU A 133 -20.31 3.64 -1.47
C LEU A 133 -18.95 3.51 -0.80
N LYS A 134 -18.95 2.84 0.35
CA LYS A 134 -17.71 2.40 0.99
C LYS A 134 -17.11 1.27 0.17
N TRP A 135 -15.79 1.24 0.11
CA TRP A 135 -15.03 0.23 -0.60
C TRP A 135 -14.38 -0.68 0.43
N TYR A 136 -14.56 -1.97 0.30
CA TYR A 136 -13.95 -2.97 1.19
C TYR A 136 -13.08 -3.92 0.39
N ASP A 137 -11.88 -4.15 0.87
CA ASP A 137 -11.02 -5.21 0.33
C ASP A 137 -11.54 -6.60 0.73
N PHE A 138 -10.83 -7.63 0.27
CA PHE A 138 -11.12 -9.01 0.64
C PHE A 138 -11.03 -9.28 2.15
N CYS A 139 -10.27 -8.47 2.88
CA CYS A 139 -10.10 -8.57 4.33
C CYS A 139 -11.14 -7.75 5.12
N PHE A 140 -12.17 -7.21 4.45
CA PHE A 140 -13.20 -6.33 5.02
C PHE A 140 -12.62 -5.07 5.68
N ALA A 141 -11.43 -4.64 5.23
CA ALA A 141 -10.90 -3.33 5.56
C ALA A 141 -11.49 -2.29 4.61
N GLU A 142 -11.93 -1.16 5.17
CA GLU A 142 -12.38 -0.03 4.37
C GLU A 142 -11.17 0.56 3.62
N ILE A 143 -11.33 0.75 2.32
CA ILE A 143 -10.38 1.31 1.39
C ILE A 143 -10.90 2.66 0.92
N LEU A 144 -10.00 3.63 0.82
CA LEU A 144 -10.29 4.97 0.33
C LEU A 144 -9.62 5.13 -1.05
N PRO A 145 -10.31 4.81 -2.16
CA PRO A 145 -9.76 4.96 -3.50
C PRO A 145 -9.61 6.44 -3.87
N GLY A 146 -8.70 6.73 -4.79
CA GLY A 146 -8.51 8.07 -5.36
C GLY A 146 -7.82 9.05 -4.41
N ARG A 147 -7.06 8.57 -3.43
CA ARG A 147 -6.20 9.39 -2.57
C ARG A 147 -4.97 9.85 -3.34
N PHE A 148 -5.18 10.83 -4.19
CA PHE A 148 -4.17 11.34 -5.11
C PHE A 148 -3.98 12.83 -4.88
N VAL A 149 -2.75 13.26 -4.61
CA VAL A 149 -2.34 14.67 -4.53
C VAL A 149 -1.69 15.07 -5.86
N ARG A 150 -2.39 15.90 -6.63
CA ARG A 150 -1.88 16.56 -7.85
C ARG A 150 -1.67 18.05 -7.62
N LYS A 151 -2.42 18.62 -6.66
CA LYS A 151 -2.33 20.04 -6.29
C LYS A 151 -1.99 20.18 -4.82
N PHE A 152 -1.26 21.24 -4.50
CA PHE A 152 -0.88 21.53 -3.12
C PHE A 152 -2.09 21.68 -2.18
N SER A 153 -3.23 22.18 -2.69
CA SER A 153 -4.48 22.29 -1.93
C SER A 153 -5.08 20.95 -1.48
N GLU A 154 -4.73 19.85 -2.15
CA GLU A 154 -5.25 18.51 -1.84
C GLU A 154 -4.44 17.83 -0.73
N LEU A 155 -3.17 18.21 -0.59
CA LEU A 155 -2.18 17.57 0.29
C LEU A 155 -2.68 17.46 1.73
N GLY A 156 -3.21 18.54 2.31
CA GLY A 156 -3.67 18.53 3.69
C GLY A 156 -4.81 17.55 3.96
N SER A 157 -5.74 17.40 3.01
CA SER A 157 -6.86 16.46 3.13
C SER A 157 -6.39 15.00 3.06
N VAL A 158 -5.43 14.71 2.18
CA VAL A 158 -4.86 13.37 2.02
C VAL A 158 -4.00 13.00 3.23
N LEU A 159 -3.14 13.91 3.71
CA LEU A 159 -2.34 13.69 4.93
C LEU A 159 -3.21 13.39 6.15
N LYS A 160 -4.32 14.11 6.32
CA LYS A 160 -5.30 13.83 7.38
C LYS A 160 -5.91 12.43 7.27
N SER A 161 -6.05 11.89 6.05
CA SER A 161 -6.60 10.55 5.82
C SER A 161 -5.60 9.41 6.08
N VAL A 162 -4.30 9.68 6.03
CA VAL A 162 -3.24 8.66 6.23
C VAL A 162 -2.70 8.67 7.65
N GLN A 163 -2.67 9.82 8.34
CA GLN A 163 -2.01 9.91 9.64
C GLN A 163 -2.53 8.86 10.64
N PHE A 164 -1.61 8.30 11.43
CA PHE A 164 -1.96 7.42 12.53
C PHE A 164 -1.19 7.85 13.78
N GLY A 165 -1.90 8.23 14.84
CA GLY A 165 -1.26 8.74 16.06
C GLY A 165 -0.35 9.93 15.77
N ASN A 166 -0.78 10.86 14.91
CA ASN A 166 -0.01 12.01 14.42
C ASN A 166 1.26 11.66 13.63
N ASN A 167 1.46 10.40 13.23
CA ASN A 167 2.60 10.00 12.41
C ASN A 167 2.21 9.78 10.96
N VAL A 168 3.05 10.29 10.06
CA VAL A 168 3.00 10.05 8.63
C VAL A 168 4.33 9.43 8.17
N VAL A 169 4.26 8.54 7.19
CA VAL A 169 5.40 7.88 6.56
C VAL A 169 5.44 8.28 5.09
N LEU A 170 6.33 9.20 4.74
CA LEU A 170 6.56 9.59 3.35
C LEU A 170 7.56 8.61 2.71
N ILE A 171 7.16 7.96 1.63
CA ILE A 171 8.01 7.00 0.91
C ILE A 171 8.23 7.51 -0.51
N SER A 172 9.47 7.83 -0.85
CA SER A 172 9.85 8.23 -2.20
C SER A 172 9.99 7.01 -3.11
N LEU A 173 9.30 7.01 -4.23
CA LEU A 173 9.35 5.99 -5.28
C LEU A 173 10.23 6.42 -6.46
N TYR A 174 10.96 7.53 -6.32
CA TYR A 174 11.77 8.12 -7.38
C TYR A 174 12.85 7.12 -7.84
N SER A 175 12.97 6.92 -9.16
CA SER A 175 13.94 5.97 -9.74
C SER A 175 13.80 4.51 -9.28
N VAL A 176 12.67 4.12 -8.66
CA VAL A 176 12.44 2.74 -8.20
C VAL A 176 11.61 1.96 -9.22
N GLU A 177 12.11 0.79 -9.63
CA GLU A 177 11.36 -0.09 -10.54
C GLU A 177 10.02 -0.53 -9.95
N GLN A 178 8.96 -0.56 -10.76
CA GLN A 178 7.60 -0.90 -10.31
C GLN A 178 7.51 -2.25 -9.58
N ARG A 179 8.31 -3.26 -9.99
CA ARG A 179 8.35 -4.58 -9.30
C ARG A 179 8.84 -4.47 -7.85
N ILE A 180 9.80 -3.59 -7.60
CA ILE A 180 10.32 -3.31 -6.26
C ILE A 180 9.24 -2.60 -5.44
N VAL A 181 8.56 -1.60 -6.02
CA VAL A 181 7.45 -0.92 -5.35
C VAL A 181 6.32 -1.89 -5.00
N ARG A 182 5.95 -2.80 -5.91
CA ARG A 182 4.94 -3.82 -5.64
C ARG A 182 5.38 -4.77 -4.52
N ASN A 183 6.66 -5.14 -4.47
CA ASN A 183 7.22 -5.91 -3.35
C ASN A 183 7.13 -5.14 -2.02
N LEU A 184 7.47 -3.85 -2.02
CA LEU A 184 7.34 -2.97 -0.86
C LEU A 184 5.89 -2.88 -0.36
N ILE A 185 4.92 -2.72 -1.27
CA ILE A 185 3.49 -2.71 -0.93
C ILE A 185 3.10 -4.00 -0.21
N CYS A 186 3.54 -5.17 -0.68
CA CYS A 186 3.27 -6.44 0.00
C CYS A 186 3.84 -6.49 1.42
N HIS A 187 4.99 -5.84 1.69
CA HIS A 187 5.53 -5.72 3.04
C HIS A 187 4.69 -4.79 3.93
N LEU A 188 4.24 -3.65 3.38
CA LEU A 188 3.36 -2.72 4.10
C LEU A 188 2.02 -3.37 4.46
N GLU A 189 1.42 -4.12 3.52
CA GLU A 189 0.19 -4.89 3.76
C GLU A 189 0.40 -5.99 4.81
N LYS A 190 1.49 -6.76 4.70
CA LYS A 190 1.83 -7.83 5.64
C LYS A 190 2.06 -7.32 7.06
N THR A 191 2.64 -6.12 7.21
CA THR A 191 2.85 -5.48 8.52
C THR A 191 1.60 -4.73 9.01
N GLY A 192 0.63 -4.47 8.14
CA GLY A 192 -0.57 -3.72 8.44
C GLY A 192 -0.34 -2.21 8.56
N MET A 193 0.78 -1.71 8.06
CA MET A 193 1.06 -0.27 8.02
C MET A 193 0.07 0.43 7.08
N ARG A 194 -0.52 1.53 7.53
CA ARG A 194 -1.51 2.30 6.76
C ARG A 194 -1.22 3.78 6.69
N ASN A 195 -0.28 4.25 7.50
CA ASN A 195 0.06 5.65 7.65
C ASN A 195 1.15 6.13 6.72
N TYR A 196 1.16 5.59 5.50
CA TYR A 196 2.12 5.96 4.47
C TYR A 196 1.46 6.74 3.33
N ILE A 197 2.29 7.51 2.65
CA ILE A 197 1.98 8.20 1.40
C ILE A 197 3.17 8.07 0.46
N PHE A 198 2.92 7.67 -0.78
CA PHE A 198 3.94 7.54 -1.80
C PHE A 198 4.17 8.86 -2.52
N LEU A 199 5.43 9.16 -2.82
CA LEU A 199 5.86 10.29 -3.63
C LEU A 199 6.52 9.76 -4.89
N GLY A 200 6.06 10.13 -6.08
CA GLY A 200 6.66 9.62 -7.32
C GLY A 200 6.46 10.53 -8.53
N ASP A 201 7.05 10.13 -9.65
CA ASP A 201 7.07 10.88 -10.92
C ASP A 201 6.41 10.13 -12.10
N ASN A 202 5.96 8.89 -11.89
CA ASN A 202 5.25 8.11 -12.91
C ASN A 202 3.72 8.17 -12.68
N SER A 203 3.05 9.13 -13.32
CA SER A 203 1.62 9.38 -13.13
C SER A 203 0.72 8.17 -13.40
N GLU A 204 0.99 7.38 -14.46
CA GLU A 204 0.19 6.18 -14.79
C GLU A 204 0.28 5.13 -13.68
N PHE A 205 1.49 4.91 -13.16
CA PHE A 205 1.68 3.97 -12.06
C PHE A 205 1.07 4.48 -10.76
N LEU A 206 1.20 5.78 -10.46
CA LEU A 206 0.56 6.40 -9.30
C LEU A 206 -0.97 6.34 -9.39
N ASP A 207 -1.55 6.44 -10.59
CA ASP A 207 -3.00 6.29 -10.81
C ASP A 207 -3.46 4.85 -10.50
N ASP A 208 -2.72 3.83 -10.93
CA ASP A 208 -2.99 2.43 -10.54
C ASP A 208 -2.95 2.26 -9.01
N LEU A 209 -1.93 2.83 -8.35
CA LEU A 209 -1.81 2.79 -6.89
C LEU A 209 -2.96 3.51 -6.18
N ALA A 210 -3.33 4.71 -6.63
CA ALA A 210 -4.43 5.49 -6.07
C ALA A 210 -5.78 4.79 -6.27
N HIS A 211 -5.99 4.17 -7.43
CA HIS A 211 -7.19 3.37 -7.70
C HIS A 211 -7.33 2.18 -6.76
N ARG A 212 -6.19 1.56 -6.40
CA ARG A 212 -6.10 0.49 -5.40
C ARG A 212 -6.20 0.99 -3.96
N GLY A 213 -6.31 2.30 -3.78
CA GLY A 213 -6.52 2.95 -2.48
C GLY A 213 -5.26 3.29 -1.73
N HIS A 214 -4.07 3.24 -2.33
CA HIS A 214 -2.86 3.80 -1.74
C HIS A 214 -2.89 5.33 -1.85
N ALA A 215 -2.33 6.04 -0.86
CA ALA A 215 -2.18 7.48 -0.95
C ALA A 215 -0.92 7.81 -1.77
N VAL A 216 -1.05 8.70 -2.75
CA VAL A 216 0.05 9.07 -3.65
C VAL A 216 0.13 10.59 -3.84
N ILE A 217 1.34 11.06 -4.16
CA ILE A 217 1.67 12.42 -4.56
C ILE A 217 2.39 12.34 -5.89
N ASP A 218 1.84 13.00 -6.90
CA ASP A 218 2.55 13.21 -8.17
C ASP A 218 3.41 14.46 -8.05
N VAL A 219 4.72 14.25 -8.07
CA VAL A 219 5.73 15.30 -7.93
C VAL A 219 5.62 16.35 -9.04
N ILE A 220 5.38 15.90 -10.27
CA ILE A 220 5.38 16.78 -11.44
C ILE A 220 4.19 17.73 -11.36
N GLU A 221 2.99 17.20 -11.14
CA GLU A 221 1.78 18.01 -11.02
C GLU A 221 1.80 18.89 -9.75
N LEU A 222 2.26 18.34 -8.62
CA LEU A 222 2.34 19.08 -7.35
C LEU A 222 3.20 20.34 -7.51
N LEU A 223 4.41 20.19 -8.04
CA LEU A 223 5.36 21.29 -8.17
C LEU A 223 4.90 22.33 -9.21
N GLN A 224 4.21 21.92 -10.27
CA GLN A 224 3.60 22.85 -11.23
C GLN A 224 2.60 23.79 -10.54
N GLY A 225 1.83 23.26 -9.58
CA GLY A 225 0.88 24.05 -8.77
C GLY A 225 1.53 25.09 -7.86
N ILE A 226 2.81 24.94 -7.50
CA ILE A 226 3.55 25.84 -6.59
C ILE A 226 4.23 27.00 -7.35
N LYS A 227 3.98 27.14 -8.67
CA LYS A 227 4.59 28.16 -9.55
C LYS A 227 6.14 28.17 -9.53
N MET A 228 6.77 27.02 -9.33
CA MET A 228 8.23 26.88 -9.33
C MET A 228 8.81 26.70 -10.74
N SER A 229 8.50 27.63 -11.65
CA SER A 229 8.91 27.55 -13.06
C SER A 229 10.43 27.39 -13.25
N GLY A 230 11.23 27.98 -12.36
CA GLY A 230 12.70 27.87 -12.39
C GLY A 230 13.26 26.46 -12.19
N TYR A 231 12.51 25.56 -11.54
CA TYR A 231 12.91 24.19 -11.25
C TYR A 231 12.16 23.16 -12.12
N MET A 232 11.26 23.58 -13.01
CA MET A 232 10.52 22.63 -13.87
C MET A 232 11.44 21.91 -14.86
N ASN A 233 12.52 22.58 -15.28
CA ASN A 233 13.54 22.05 -16.18
C ASN A 233 14.70 21.40 -15.42
N SER A 234 14.64 21.30 -14.09
CA SER A 234 15.68 20.63 -13.32
C SER A 234 15.60 19.11 -13.50
N ASP A 235 16.71 18.44 -13.19
CA ASP A 235 16.78 16.99 -13.11
C ASP A 235 15.74 16.43 -12.12
N GLY A 236 15.35 15.17 -12.33
CA GLY A 236 14.35 14.48 -11.51
C GLY A 236 14.72 14.46 -10.02
N PHE A 237 16.00 14.29 -9.72
CA PHE A 237 16.51 14.31 -8.35
C PHE A 237 16.22 15.63 -7.62
N VAL A 238 16.36 16.77 -8.29
CA VAL A 238 16.07 18.09 -7.71
C VAL A 238 14.57 18.24 -7.44
N LYS A 239 13.72 17.72 -8.33
CA LYS A 239 12.26 17.72 -8.13
C LYS A 239 11.86 16.88 -6.93
N GLU A 240 12.49 15.72 -6.75
CA GLU A 240 12.27 14.86 -5.59
C GLU A 240 12.62 15.58 -4.28
N ILE A 241 13.82 16.16 -4.20
CA ILE A 241 14.28 16.92 -3.02
C ILE A 241 13.29 18.04 -2.67
N LEU A 242 12.88 18.81 -3.67
CA LEU A 242 11.94 19.91 -3.50
C LEU A 242 10.59 19.42 -2.99
N ALA A 243 10.04 18.38 -3.63
CA ALA A 243 8.76 17.83 -3.23
C ALA A 243 8.81 17.27 -1.80
N LYS A 244 9.88 16.53 -1.43
CA LYS A 244 10.13 16.11 -0.05
C LYS A 244 10.10 17.31 0.90
N ALA A 245 10.85 18.38 0.61
CA ALA A 245 10.93 19.57 1.46
C ALA A 245 9.57 20.26 1.69
N TYR A 246 8.76 20.43 0.65
CA TYR A 246 7.41 21.01 0.77
C TYR A 246 6.42 20.10 1.50
N VAL A 247 6.46 18.80 1.24
CA VAL A 247 5.59 17.84 1.95
C VAL A 247 5.95 17.79 3.43
N ILE A 248 7.24 17.77 3.78
CA ILE A 248 7.72 17.87 5.16
C ILE A 248 7.16 19.13 5.83
N GLN A 249 7.31 20.29 5.19
CA GLN A 249 6.80 21.56 5.72
C GLN A 249 5.30 21.48 6.02
N HIS A 250 4.52 20.92 5.09
CA HIS A 250 3.08 20.83 5.23
C HIS A 250 2.68 19.85 6.35
N CYS A 251 3.35 18.70 6.48
CA CYS A 251 3.19 17.78 7.61
C CYS A 251 3.45 18.48 8.95
N LEU A 252 4.56 19.21 9.05
CA LEU A 252 4.91 19.95 10.26
C LEU A 252 3.83 20.98 10.61
N ASN A 253 3.38 21.78 9.64
CA ASN A 253 2.32 22.77 9.84
C ASN A 253 1.02 22.16 10.39
N LEU A 254 0.67 20.95 9.92
CA LEU A 254 -0.50 20.19 10.39
C LEU A 254 -0.30 19.52 11.76
N GLY A 255 0.91 19.54 12.32
CA GLY A 255 1.21 18.93 13.61
C GLY A 255 1.62 17.45 13.53
N TYR A 256 2.00 16.96 12.35
CA TYR A 256 2.37 15.55 12.16
C TYR A 256 3.87 15.30 12.30
N ASN A 257 4.21 14.27 13.07
CA ASN A 257 5.52 13.63 13.04
C ASN A 257 5.70 12.91 11.70
N LEU A 258 6.94 12.84 11.21
CA LEU A 258 7.20 12.35 9.87
C LEU A 258 8.41 11.44 9.83
N TRP A 259 8.22 10.26 9.23
CA TRP A 259 9.29 9.44 8.69
C TRP A 259 9.42 9.72 7.20
N VAL A 260 10.64 9.90 6.70
CA VAL A 260 10.93 9.98 5.27
C VAL A 260 11.86 8.83 4.89
N LEU A 261 11.41 8.01 3.95
CA LEU A 261 12.10 6.82 3.46
C LEU A 261 12.16 6.82 1.93
N ASN A 262 13.01 5.97 1.38
CA ASN A 262 13.08 5.68 -0.04
C ASN A 262 12.52 4.29 -0.33
N GLY A 263 12.08 4.06 -1.57
CA GLY A 263 11.48 2.81 -2.02
C GLY A 263 12.48 1.66 -2.14
N ASN A 264 13.77 1.93 -1.91
CA ASN A 264 14.84 0.94 -1.73
C ASN A 264 14.97 0.45 -0.28
N MET A 265 13.96 0.67 0.57
CA MET A 265 13.93 0.24 1.97
C MET A 265 12.74 -0.68 2.27
N ILE A 266 12.93 -1.63 3.19
CA ILE A 266 11.90 -2.51 3.73
C ILE A 266 11.98 -2.49 5.26
N SER A 267 10.87 -2.14 5.92
CA SER A 267 10.74 -2.32 7.36
C SER A 267 10.42 -3.78 7.68
N LEU A 268 11.22 -4.39 8.54
CA LEU A 268 11.02 -5.78 9.00
C LEU A 268 10.16 -5.85 10.26
N GLY A 269 9.97 -4.71 10.94
CA GLY A 269 9.09 -4.55 12.09
C GLY A 269 7.65 -4.23 11.70
N SER A 270 6.73 -4.36 12.64
CA SER A 270 5.33 -3.97 12.44
C SER A 270 5.10 -2.45 12.46
N LYS A 271 6.05 -1.69 13.04
CA LYS A 271 5.99 -0.23 13.19
C LYS A 271 7.39 0.40 13.16
N LEU A 272 7.45 1.63 12.66
CA LEU A 272 8.59 2.53 12.84
C LEU A 272 8.51 3.12 14.24
N VAL A 273 9.54 2.88 15.06
CA VAL A 273 9.58 3.34 16.45
C VAL A 273 10.11 4.76 16.47
N GLU A 274 9.37 5.68 17.07
CA GLU A 274 9.84 7.05 17.26
C GLU A 274 11.07 7.09 18.18
N PRO A 275 12.07 7.93 17.87
CA PRO A 275 13.24 8.14 18.73
C PRO A 275 12.86 8.56 20.16
N SER A 276 13.43 7.89 21.15
CA SER A 276 13.12 8.10 22.57
C SER A 276 13.61 9.46 23.09
N ASN A 277 14.73 9.98 22.55
CA ASN A 277 15.31 11.25 22.96
C ASN A 277 14.37 12.43 22.65
N GLN A 278 13.77 13.01 23.69
CA GLN A 278 12.84 14.13 23.55
C GLN A 278 13.53 15.49 23.38
N SER A 279 14.85 15.58 23.57
CA SER A 279 15.60 16.84 23.48
C SER A 279 16.02 17.23 22.07
N VAL A 280 15.78 16.33 21.11
CA VAL A 280 16.12 16.49 19.69
C VAL A 280 14.87 16.25 18.86
N ASP A 281 14.66 17.07 17.84
CA ASP A 281 13.48 16.97 16.98
C ASP A 281 13.75 16.38 15.60
N ILE A 282 15.00 16.38 15.15
CA ILE A 282 15.40 15.87 13.83
C ILE A 282 16.44 14.77 14.02
N PHE A 283 16.16 13.59 13.49
CA PHE A 283 17.04 12.43 13.57
C PHE A 283 17.35 11.91 12.18
N THR A 284 18.63 11.72 11.89
CA THR A 284 19.09 11.28 10.57
C THR A 284 19.88 9.97 10.65
N ALA A 285 19.85 9.23 9.55
CA ALA A 285 20.80 8.19 9.22
C ALA A 285 21.28 8.42 7.78
N ASP A 286 22.28 9.30 7.66
CA ASP A 286 22.83 9.77 6.38
C ASP A 286 23.22 8.65 5.39
N PRO A 287 23.85 7.52 5.81
CA PRO A 287 24.24 6.46 4.88
C PRO A 287 23.08 5.79 4.16
N VAL A 288 21.87 5.88 4.72
CA VAL A 288 20.69 5.22 4.16
C VAL A 288 19.65 6.20 3.66
N ASP A 289 19.81 7.52 3.83
CA ASP A 289 18.81 8.54 3.48
C ASP A 289 17.47 8.39 4.25
N LEU A 290 17.57 7.99 5.53
CA LEU A 290 16.44 7.89 6.45
C LEU A 290 16.41 9.08 7.41
N ILE A 291 15.24 9.67 7.62
CA ILE A 291 15.06 10.76 8.56
C ILE A 291 13.72 10.65 9.30
N PHE A 292 13.76 10.99 10.58
CA PHE A 292 12.60 11.26 11.40
C PHE A 292 12.57 12.72 11.83
N ILE A 293 11.39 13.32 11.77
CA ILE A 293 11.16 14.71 12.17
C ILE A 293 9.96 14.76 13.10
N ARG A 294 10.19 15.20 14.34
CA ARG A 294 9.13 15.46 15.30
C ARG A 294 8.44 16.78 14.99
N SER A 295 7.12 16.81 15.10
CA SER A 295 6.35 18.05 14.98
C SER A 295 6.47 18.86 16.27
N SER A 296 7.48 19.73 16.32
CA SER A 296 7.67 20.69 17.40
C SER A 296 7.63 22.12 16.86
N GLN A 297 7.52 23.11 17.77
CA GLN A 297 7.71 24.51 17.38
C GLN A 297 9.14 24.76 16.87
N GLY A 298 10.12 24.03 17.39
CA GLY A 298 11.51 24.07 16.92
C GLY A 298 11.65 23.58 15.48
N SER A 299 11.04 22.45 15.14
CA SER A 299 11.00 21.92 13.77
C SER A 299 10.29 22.86 12.81
N LYS A 300 9.14 23.42 13.21
CA LYS A 300 8.40 24.39 12.39
C LYS A 300 9.20 25.65 12.10
N LYS A 301 9.90 26.19 13.11
CA LYS A 301 10.75 27.38 12.95
C LYS A 301 11.98 27.09 12.09
N THR A 302 12.56 25.91 12.27
CA THR A 302 13.69 25.42 11.47
C THR A 302 13.27 25.25 10.01
N TRP A 303 12.13 24.61 9.75
CA TRP A 303 11.65 24.27 8.41
C TRP A 303 10.91 25.41 7.70
N ASN A 304 11.63 26.51 7.47
CA ASN A 304 11.13 27.71 6.79
C ASN A 304 11.50 27.74 5.29
N GLU A 305 10.95 28.72 4.57
CA GLU A 305 11.16 28.91 3.13
C GLU A 305 12.63 29.02 2.74
N HIS A 306 13.46 29.64 3.58
CA HIS A 306 14.89 29.78 3.32
C HIS A 306 15.66 28.45 3.46
N ILE A 307 15.26 27.55 4.35
CA ILE A 307 15.79 26.17 4.36
C ILE A 307 15.37 25.42 3.10
N ILE A 308 14.09 25.53 2.71
CA ILE A 308 13.59 24.88 1.48
C ILE A 308 14.36 25.36 0.26
N SER A 309 14.60 26.67 0.13
CA SER A 309 15.36 27.23 -0.99
C SER A 309 16.82 26.75 -0.98
N ARG A 310 17.49 26.74 0.18
CA ARG A 310 18.87 26.24 0.28
C ARG A 310 19.00 24.75 -0.01
N VAL A 311 18.02 23.95 0.38
CA VAL A 311 17.97 22.51 0.06
C VAL A 311 17.78 22.32 -1.45
N ALA A 312 16.96 23.16 -2.09
CA ALA A 312 16.82 23.18 -3.55
C ALA A 312 18.14 23.58 -4.24
N ASP A 313 18.78 24.63 -3.75
CA ASP A 313 19.95 25.23 -4.38
C ASP A 313 21.22 24.39 -4.15
N GLY A 314 21.31 23.73 -3.00
CA GLY A 314 22.35 22.76 -2.67
C GLY A 314 22.38 21.54 -3.58
N GLY A 315 21.32 21.32 -4.38
CA GLY A 315 21.24 20.30 -5.42
C GLY A 315 21.87 20.69 -6.76
N PHE A 316 22.22 21.96 -7.00
CA PHE A 316 22.79 22.39 -8.30
C PHE A 316 24.30 22.24 -8.42
N ALA A 317 25.01 22.01 -7.31
CA ALA A 317 26.46 21.88 -7.31
C ALA A 317 26.88 20.43 -7.62
N SER A 318 26.81 20.04 -8.90
CA SER A 318 27.67 19.04 -9.59
C SER A 318 27.72 17.58 -9.10
N VAL A 319 27.23 17.24 -7.91
CA VAL A 319 27.39 15.87 -7.38
C VAL A 319 26.10 15.09 -7.59
N LYS A 320 25.97 14.49 -8.77
CA LYS A 320 25.12 13.30 -8.93
C LYS A 320 25.51 12.31 -7.82
N HIS A 321 24.54 11.75 -7.09
CA HIS A 321 24.70 10.77 -5.99
C HIS A 321 24.80 11.27 -4.54
N VAL A 322 24.47 12.53 -4.22
CA VAL A 322 24.32 12.94 -2.81
C VAL A 322 22.90 12.68 -2.34
N SER A 323 22.70 12.13 -1.14
CA SER A 323 21.35 11.87 -0.59
C SER A 323 20.64 13.13 -0.10
N PHE A 324 19.30 13.10 0.00
CA PHE A 324 18.50 14.22 0.52
C PHE A 324 18.91 14.57 1.96
N VAL A 325 19.10 13.55 2.81
CA VAL A 325 19.53 13.69 4.19
C VAL A 325 20.91 14.34 4.27
N HIS A 326 21.86 13.97 3.42
CA HIS A 326 23.18 14.59 3.41
C HIS A 326 23.12 16.08 3.04
N ILE A 327 22.31 16.44 2.04
CA ILE A 327 22.07 17.85 1.67
C ILE A 327 21.46 18.60 2.85
N LEU A 328 20.43 18.03 3.47
CA LEU A 328 19.74 18.63 4.60
C LEU A 328 20.69 18.86 5.78
N THR A 329 21.46 17.84 6.19
CA THR A 329 22.43 17.92 7.29
C THR A 329 23.38 19.09 7.06
N ARG A 330 23.98 19.19 5.85
CA ARG A 330 24.87 20.30 5.49
C ARG A 330 24.18 21.66 5.54
N VAL A 331 22.95 21.76 5.03
CA VAL A 331 22.18 23.01 5.05
C VAL A 331 21.89 23.45 6.48
N LEU A 332 21.54 22.52 7.38
CA LEU A 332 21.24 22.80 8.78
C LEU A 332 22.50 23.19 9.57
N GLU A 333 23.63 22.52 9.34
CA GLU A 333 24.94 22.87 9.93
C GLU A 333 25.38 24.30 9.53
N ASN A 334 25.25 24.63 8.25
CA ASN A 334 25.63 25.93 7.71
C ASN A 334 24.66 27.07 8.07
N ASN A 335 23.48 26.78 8.60
CA ASN A 335 22.48 27.80 8.96
C ASN A 335 22.61 28.31 10.40
N GLY A 336 23.79 28.17 11.01
CA GLY A 336 24.14 28.84 12.27
C GLY A 336 24.10 27.96 13.53
N GLY A 337 24.41 26.66 13.44
CA GLY A 337 24.77 25.81 14.59
C GLY A 337 23.70 25.55 15.67
N GLY A 338 22.47 26.06 15.50
CA GLY A 338 21.43 25.99 16.53
C GLY A 338 20.55 24.73 16.51
N VAL A 339 20.56 23.98 15.40
CA VAL A 339 19.72 22.79 15.24
C VAL A 339 20.50 21.56 15.69
N ARG A 340 20.04 20.93 16.77
CA ARG A 340 20.61 19.65 17.23
C ARG A 340 20.08 18.53 16.35
N LEU A 341 20.98 17.76 15.75
CA LEU A 341 20.67 16.56 14.97
C LEU A 341 20.95 15.31 15.80
N GLY A 342 19.98 14.42 15.86
CA GLY A 342 20.11 13.11 16.49
C GLY A 342 20.53 12.07 15.46
N LYS A 343 21.20 11.01 15.90
CA LYS A 343 21.48 9.85 15.04
C LYS A 343 20.47 8.74 15.34
N LEU A 344 19.96 8.08 14.30
CA LEU A 344 19.00 6.97 14.44
C LEU A 344 19.66 5.63 14.86
N ASN A 345 20.98 5.58 14.86
CA ASN A 345 21.78 4.35 14.87
C ASN A 345 21.65 3.48 16.15
N GLU A 346 21.01 3.97 17.21
CA GLU A 346 20.84 3.23 18.47
C GLU A 346 19.44 2.58 18.64
N GLU A 347 18.42 3.05 17.92
CA GLU A 347 17.03 2.60 18.11
C GLU A 347 16.41 1.95 16.87
N ILE A 348 16.90 2.30 15.67
CA ILE A 348 16.50 1.68 14.40
C ILE A 348 17.73 1.07 13.77
N MET A 349 17.85 -0.25 13.91
CA MET A 349 18.96 -0.99 13.34
C MET A 349 18.80 -1.07 11.82
N THR A 350 19.58 -0.27 11.10
CA THR A 350 19.65 -0.30 9.64
C THR A 350 20.61 -1.40 9.19
N MET A 351 20.23 -2.17 8.18
CA MET A 351 21.01 -3.27 7.61
C MET A 351 21.05 -3.14 6.09
N GLU A 352 22.24 -3.17 5.52
CA GLU A 352 22.40 -3.18 4.07
C GLU A 352 22.15 -4.59 3.52
N LEU A 353 21.38 -4.68 2.44
CA LEU A 353 21.16 -5.93 1.71
C LEU A 353 22.47 -6.35 1.04
N GLY A 354 22.97 -7.52 1.43
CA GLY A 354 24.22 -8.06 0.92
C GLY A 354 24.10 -9.54 0.55
N PRO A 355 25.02 -10.05 -0.29
CA PRO A 355 24.99 -11.41 -0.81
C PRO A 355 25.11 -12.49 0.28
N ASN A 356 25.70 -12.15 1.44
CA ASN A 356 25.93 -13.06 2.55
C ASN A 356 24.83 -12.98 3.64
N MET A 357 23.74 -12.26 3.40
CA MET A 357 22.65 -12.13 4.36
C MET A 357 21.91 -13.46 4.51
N SER A 358 21.61 -13.85 5.76
CA SER A 358 20.91 -15.10 6.07
C SER A 358 19.64 -14.84 6.89
N ASN A 359 18.67 -15.75 6.85
CA ASN A 359 17.46 -15.61 7.67
C ASN A 359 17.73 -15.47 9.18
N ARG A 360 18.88 -15.97 9.66
CA ARG A 360 19.27 -15.86 11.08
C ARG A 360 19.65 -14.43 11.47
N SER A 361 20.20 -13.61 10.56
CA SER A 361 20.55 -12.21 10.86
C SER A 361 19.33 -11.29 10.99
N LEU A 362 18.16 -11.75 10.54
CA LEU A 362 16.90 -11.00 10.56
C LEU A 362 16.08 -11.20 11.84
N SER A 363 16.40 -12.19 12.68
CA SER A 363 15.52 -12.66 13.78
C SER A 363 15.75 -12.02 15.16
N GLU A 364 16.24 -10.79 15.26
CA GLU A 364 16.42 -10.11 16.56
C GLU A 364 15.39 -9.00 16.73
N GLY A 365 14.70 -9.00 17.87
CA GLY A 365 13.46 -8.29 18.19
C GLY A 365 13.50 -6.75 18.25
N GLN A 366 14.34 -6.09 17.45
CA GLN A 366 14.31 -4.66 17.22
C GLN A 366 13.71 -4.35 15.83
N SER A 367 13.11 -3.17 15.66
CA SER A 367 12.63 -2.72 14.35
C SER A 367 13.82 -2.53 13.41
N LYS A 368 14.08 -3.54 12.56
CA LYS A 368 15.16 -3.51 11.56
C LYS A 368 14.67 -2.86 10.25
N MET A 369 15.52 -2.00 9.69
CA MET A 369 15.36 -1.42 8.37
C MET A 369 16.35 -2.07 7.41
N LEU A 370 15.85 -2.79 6.41
CA LEU A 370 16.68 -3.32 5.34
C LEU A 370 16.71 -2.31 4.19
N PHE A 371 17.88 -2.00 3.65
CA PHE A 371 18.01 -1.09 2.51
C PHE A 371 19.05 -1.59 1.50
N TRP A 372 19.06 -1.04 0.30
CA TRP A 372 20.12 -1.29 -0.69
C TRP A 372 20.43 -0.01 -1.48
N SER A 373 21.67 0.10 -1.96
CA SER A 373 22.09 1.20 -2.83
C SER A 373 21.42 1.12 -4.21
N ASP A 374 21.17 2.28 -4.82
CA ASP A 374 20.63 2.41 -6.18
C ASP A 374 21.58 1.84 -7.25
N SER A 375 22.86 1.64 -6.90
CA SER A 375 23.84 0.97 -7.76
C SER A 375 23.61 -0.54 -7.88
N VAL A 376 22.81 -1.14 -7.00
CA VAL A 376 22.54 -2.59 -7.02
C VAL A 376 21.48 -2.89 -8.08
N ALA A 377 21.84 -3.68 -9.09
CA ALA A 377 20.92 -4.08 -10.14
C ALA A 377 19.69 -4.81 -9.57
N SER A 378 18.52 -4.49 -10.07
CA SER A 378 17.24 -5.01 -9.56
C SER A 378 17.10 -6.53 -9.58
N ASP A 379 17.75 -7.22 -10.53
CA ASP A 379 17.80 -8.70 -10.54
C ASP A 379 18.64 -9.27 -9.38
N SER A 380 19.67 -8.54 -8.98
CA SER A 380 20.46 -8.85 -7.78
C SER A 380 19.63 -8.61 -6.52
N VAL A 381 18.92 -7.49 -6.44
CA VAL A 381 17.99 -7.19 -5.33
C VAL A 381 16.94 -8.29 -5.19
N GLN A 382 16.28 -8.67 -6.28
CA GLN A 382 15.30 -9.75 -6.29
C GLN A 382 15.89 -11.08 -5.79
N ARG A 383 17.07 -11.46 -6.29
CA ARG A 383 17.73 -12.71 -5.87
C ARG A 383 18.08 -12.69 -4.38
N GLN A 384 18.66 -11.59 -3.91
CA GLN A 384 19.08 -11.44 -2.52
C GLN A 384 17.87 -11.41 -1.56
N LEU A 385 16.81 -10.66 -1.88
CA LEU A 385 15.56 -10.68 -1.12
C LEU A 385 14.90 -12.06 -1.14
N GLY A 386 14.99 -12.78 -2.26
CA GLY A 386 14.51 -14.16 -2.40
C GLY A 386 15.21 -15.11 -1.43
N ASN A 387 16.55 -15.03 -1.32
CA ASN A 387 17.34 -15.86 -0.41
C ASN A 387 16.96 -15.71 1.07
N VAL A 388 16.40 -14.54 1.44
CA VAL A 388 15.96 -14.23 2.81
C VAL A 388 14.44 -14.19 2.97
N ASN A 389 13.68 -14.73 2.01
CA ASN A 389 12.21 -14.77 2.03
C ASN A 389 11.52 -13.39 2.16
N LEU A 390 12.15 -12.34 1.62
CA LEU A 390 11.64 -10.97 1.56
C LEU A 390 11.22 -10.55 0.14
N TRP A 391 11.32 -11.44 -0.84
CA TRP A 391 10.67 -11.28 -2.14
C TRP A 391 9.26 -11.87 -2.07
N LEU A 392 8.27 -11.00 -1.92
CA LEU A 392 6.87 -11.33 -1.64
C LEU A 392 5.96 -11.26 -2.87
N ILE A 393 6.48 -10.88 -4.03
CA ILE A 393 5.73 -10.88 -5.29
C ILE A 393 6.02 -12.13 -6.14
N ASP A 394 5.05 -12.51 -6.94
CA ASP A 394 5.13 -13.61 -7.90
C ASP A 394 5.48 -13.15 -9.32
N SER A 395 5.42 -14.08 -10.27
CA SER A 395 5.65 -13.83 -11.70
C SER A 395 4.68 -12.83 -12.34
N ASP A 396 3.51 -12.60 -11.75
CA ASP A 396 2.53 -11.61 -12.19
C ASP A 396 2.74 -10.25 -11.50
N SER A 397 3.86 -10.07 -10.80
CA SER A 397 4.16 -8.89 -9.96
C SER A 397 3.09 -8.61 -8.90
N SER A 398 2.40 -9.66 -8.44
CA SER A 398 1.34 -9.58 -7.45
C SER A 398 1.80 -10.17 -6.13
N CYS A 399 1.25 -9.70 -5.00
CA CYS A 399 1.58 -10.30 -3.71
C CYS A 399 1.25 -11.80 -3.73
N SER A 400 2.24 -12.61 -3.34
CA SER A 400 2.15 -14.07 -3.28
C SER A 400 1.10 -14.57 -2.28
N ALA A 401 0.72 -13.72 -1.33
CA ALA A 401 -0.26 -14.00 -0.29
C ALA A 401 -1.12 -12.76 0.00
N VAL A 402 -2.39 -12.98 0.34
CA VAL A 402 -3.27 -11.96 0.92
C VAL A 402 -3.25 -12.12 2.44
N VAL A 403 -2.87 -11.06 3.15
CA VAL A 403 -2.72 -11.07 4.61
C VAL A 403 -3.79 -10.18 5.26
N CYS A 404 -4.74 -10.81 5.94
CA CYS A 404 -5.75 -10.07 6.69
C CYS A 404 -5.29 -9.87 8.14
N ASN A 405 -4.83 -8.67 8.45
CA ASN A 405 -4.46 -8.31 9.81
C ASN A 405 -5.71 -8.21 10.69
N GLN A 406 -5.70 -8.85 11.86
CA GLN A 406 -6.78 -8.67 12.83
C GLN A 406 -6.81 -7.21 13.26
N LYS A 407 -7.99 -6.58 13.21
CA LYS A 407 -8.16 -5.23 13.78
C LYS A 407 -7.81 -5.33 15.26
N GLN A 408 -6.78 -4.62 15.70
CA GLN A 408 -6.60 -4.33 17.12
C GLN A 408 -7.88 -3.61 17.56
N LYS A 409 -8.61 -4.22 18.50
CA LYS A 409 -9.81 -3.61 19.09
C LYS A 409 -9.41 -2.42 19.95
#